data_AF-A0A7H0KCB1-F1
#
_entry.id   AF-A0A7H0KCB1-F1
#
_cell.length_a   1.000
_cell.length_b   1.000
_cell.length_c   1.000
_cell.angle_alpha   90.00
_cell.angle_beta   90.00
_cell.angle_gamma   90.00
#
_symmetry.space_group_name_H-M   'P 1'
#
loop_
_entity.id
_entity.type
_entity.pdbx_description
1 polymer ?
#
loop_
_entity_poly.entity_id
_entity_poly.type
_entity_poly.pdbx_seq_one_letter_code
_entity_poly.pdbx_strand_id
1 'polypeptide(L)'
;MRSRFTAYVRGAGDYVASTWAEETRPADLAVDASGEPFTQLQILDTAGGGPFDAQGVVEFAAHYPGGVMRERSHFERRAGRWVYVDGVIR
;
A
#
# COMPACT_ATOMS: atom_id res chain seq x y z
N MET A 1 -2.00 -2.92 4.21
CA MET A 1 -2.61 -2.40 2.97
C MET A 1 -3.74 -1.38 3.19
N ARG A 2 -4.87 -1.72 3.85
CA ARG A 2 -6.04 -0.79 3.96
C ARG A 2 -5.70 0.61 4.49
N SER A 3 -4.85 0.71 5.52
CA SER A 3 -4.42 2.02 6.05
C SER A 3 -3.59 2.84 5.06
N ARG A 4 -2.75 2.19 4.24
CA ARG A 4 -1.99 2.88 3.17
C ARG A 4 -2.93 3.44 2.11
N PHE A 5 -3.95 2.67 1.69
CA PHE A 5 -4.99 3.18 0.78
C PHE A 5 -5.65 4.45 1.33
N THR A 6 -6.07 4.43 2.61
CA THR A 6 -6.63 5.63 3.25
C THR A 6 -5.63 6.78 3.31
N ALA A 7 -4.35 6.50 3.53
CA ALA A 7 -3.32 7.53 3.54
C ALA A 7 -3.16 8.20 2.17
N TYR A 8 -3.19 7.43 1.07
CA TYR A 8 -3.22 8.00 -0.28
C TYR A 8 -4.47 8.87 -0.50
N VAL A 9 -5.66 8.35 -0.16
CA VAL A 9 -6.93 9.11 -0.32
C VAL A 9 -6.97 10.39 0.51
N ARG A 10 -6.25 10.44 1.64
CA ARG A 10 -6.21 11.61 2.53
C ARG A 10 -4.98 12.51 2.34
N GLY A 11 -4.12 12.21 1.37
CA GLY A 11 -2.87 12.95 1.18
C GLY A 11 -1.88 12.84 2.35
N ALA A 12 -1.96 11.77 3.15
CA ALA A 12 -1.11 11.57 4.34
C ALA A 12 0.26 10.97 3.95
N GLY A 13 1.07 11.76 3.25
CA GLY A 13 2.39 11.36 2.73
C GLY A 13 3.33 10.81 3.80
N ASP A 14 3.38 11.43 4.99
CA ASP A 14 4.23 10.96 6.11
C ASP A 14 3.89 9.53 6.55
N TYR A 15 2.60 9.16 6.51
CA TYR A 15 2.17 7.81 6.83
C TYR A 15 2.61 6.82 5.74
N VAL A 16 2.48 7.21 4.46
CA VAL A 16 2.94 6.39 3.33
C VAL A 16 4.45 6.18 3.43
N ALA A 17 5.22 7.23 3.73
CA ALA A 17 6.67 7.19 3.83
C ALA A 17 7.17 6.39 5.04
N SER A 18 6.50 6.48 6.19
CA SER A 18 6.87 5.74 7.43
C SER A 18 6.45 4.26 7.42
N THR A 19 5.56 3.87 6.50
CA THR A 19 5.13 2.48 6.30
C THR A 19 5.68 1.86 5.02
N TRP A 20 6.68 2.49 4.40
CA TRP A 20 7.45 1.93 3.28
C TRP A 20 8.82 1.48 3.79
N ALA A 21 9.27 0.29 3.38
CA ALA A 21 10.62 -0.18 3.61
C ALA A 21 11.64 0.79 2.99
N GLU A 22 12.62 1.22 3.80
CA GLU A 22 13.54 2.28 3.44
C GLU A 22 14.33 1.97 2.17
N GLU A 23 14.69 0.70 1.96
CA GLU A 23 15.54 0.26 0.85
C GLU A 23 14.86 0.37 -0.52
N THR A 24 13.53 0.33 -0.53
CA THR A 24 12.69 0.34 -1.74
C THR A 24 11.85 1.60 -1.88
N ARG A 25 11.95 2.53 -0.93
CA ARG A 25 11.18 3.77 -0.96
C ARG A 25 11.76 4.72 -2.02
N PRO A 26 10.95 5.21 -2.98
CA PRO A 26 11.40 6.21 -3.94
C PRO A 26 11.93 7.46 -3.24
N ALA A 27 13.05 8.01 -3.73
CA ALA A 27 13.66 9.22 -3.16
C ALA A 27 12.76 10.45 -3.35
N ASP A 28 11.95 10.45 -4.39
CA ASP A 28 10.99 11.47 -4.80
C ASP A 28 9.55 11.09 -4.47
N LEU A 29 9.33 10.23 -3.46
CA LEU A 29 7.99 9.83 -3.03
C LEU A 29 7.14 11.08 -2.73
N ALA A 30 6.24 11.39 -3.66
CA ALA A 30 5.29 12.47 -3.56
C ALA A 30 3.88 11.87 -3.47
N VAL A 31 3.16 12.24 -2.41
CA VAL A 31 1.74 11.96 -2.27
C VAL A 31 1.03 13.29 -2.39
N ASP A 32 0.02 13.38 -3.26
CA ASP A 32 -0.77 14.60 -3.41
C ASP A 32 -1.43 14.96 -2.05
N ALA A 33 -1.18 16.17 -1.55
CA ALA A 33 -1.73 16.64 -0.28
C ALA A 33 -3.26 16.78 -0.30
N SER A 34 -3.87 16.89 -1.48
CA SER A 34 -5.33 16.84 -1.66
C SER A 34 -5.88 15.41 -1.70
N GLY A 35 -5.00 14.42 -1.84
CA GLY A 35 -5.33 13.00 -1.85
C GLY A 35 -5.55 12.43 -3.25
N GLU A 36 -5.27 11.14 -3.40
CA GLU A 36 -5.50 10.41 -4.64
C GLU A 36 -7.01 10.20 -4.88
N PRO A 37 -7.49 10.21 -6.15
CA PRO A 37 -8.91 10.15 -6.48
C PRO A 37 -9.51 8.73 -6.34
N PHE A 38 -8.93 7.87 -5.49
CA PHE A 38 -9.47 6.53 -5.26
C PHE A 38 -10.75 6.58 -4.45
N THR A 39 -11.78 5.88 -4.93
CA THR A 39 -13.12 5.86 -4.35
C THR A 39 -13.43 4.55 -3.62
N GLN A 40 -12.78 3.45 -4.01
CA GLN A 40 -13.00 2.13 -3.40
C GLN A 40 -11.73 1.29 -3.42
N LEU A 41 -11.50 0.58 -2.31
CA LEU A 41 -10.52 -0.50 -2.21
C LEU A 41 -11.24 -1.85 -2.16
N GLN A 42 -10.94 -2.73 -3.11
CA GLN A 42 -11.33 -4.13 -3.10
C GLN A 42 -10.10 -5.00 -2.88
N ILE A 43 -10.12 -5.85 -1.84
CA ILE A 43 -9.09 -6.88 -1.65
C ILE A 43 -9.51 -8.11 -2.47
N LEU A 44 -8.61 -8.57 -3.34
CA LEU A 44 -8.83 -9.68 -4.26
C LEU A 44 -8.23 -10.98 -3.74
N ASP A 45 -7.01 -10.92 -3.20
CA ASP A 45 -6.29 -12.06 -2.64
C ASP A 45 -5.36 -11.62 -1.50
N THR A 46 -5.09 -12.54 -0.57
CA THR A 46 -4.11 -12.36 0.50
C THR A 46 -3.35 -13.65 0.74
N ALA A 47 -2.03 -13.57 0.88
CA ALA A 47 -1.19 -14.70 1.28
C ALA A 47 -0.28 -14.30 2.44
N GLY A 48 -0.20 -15.13 3.49
CA GLY A 48 0.51 -14.78 4.73
C GLY A 48 -0.13 -13.60 5.45
N GLY A 49 0.69 -12.81 6.18
CA GLY A 49 0.21 -11.65 6.92
C GLY A 49 -0.46 -11.97 8.27
N GLY A 50 -0.39 -13.22 8.72
CA GLY A 50 -0.88 -13.65 10.02
C GLY A 50 -0.01 -13.17 11.19
N PRO A 51 -0.45 -13.39 12.44
CA PRO A 51 0.26 -12.92 13.65
C PRO A 51 1.68 -13.46 13.83
N PHE A 52 2.04 -14.54 13.14
CA PHE A 52 3.35 -15.18 13.24
C PHE A 52 4.18 -15.05 11.96
N ASP A 53 3.60 -14.54 10.88
CA ASP A 53 4.29 -14.43 9.61
C ASP A 53 5.28 -13.26 9.61
N ALA A 54 6.40 -13.43 8.89
CA ALA A 54 7.36 -12.35 8.63
C ALA A 54 7.03 -11.59 7.34
N GLN A 55 6.26 -12.21 6.44
CA GLN A 55 5.94 -11.69 5.12
C GLN A 55 4.45 -11.83 4.84
N GLY A 56 3.94 -10.98 3.96
CA GLY A 56 2.55 -11.01 3.52
C GLY A 56 2.39 -10.40 2.14
N VAL A 57 1.39 -10.86 1.41
CA VAL A 57 1.03 -10.37 0.08
C VAL A 57 -0.42 -9.97 0.08
N VAL A 58 -0.72 -8.85 -0.58
CA VAL A 58 -2.09 -8.39 -0.80
C VAL A 58 -2.26 -8.04 -2.27
N GLU A 59 -3.18 -8.72 -2.95
CA GLU A 59 -3.66 -8.30 -4.27
C GLU A 59 -4.94 -7.51 -4.10
N PHE A 60 -5.01 -6.34 -4.73
CA PHE A 60 -6.15 -5.44 -4.60
C PHE A 60 -6.47 -4.72 -5.90
N ALA A 61 -7.68 -4.19 -5.95
CA ALA A 61 -8.15 -3.23 -6.95
C ALA A 61 -8.50 -1.92 -6.25
N ALA A 62 -7.91 -0.81 -6.70
CA ALA A 62 -8.27 0.54 -6.31
C ALA A 62 -9.05 1.21 -7.44
N HIS A 63 -10.31 1.52 -7.19
CA HIS A 63 -11.19 2.16 -8.18
C HIS A 63 -11.05 3.68 -8.08
N TYR A 64 -11.11 4.37 -9.21
CA TYR A 64 -11.12 5.83 -9.31
C TYR A 64 -11.98 6.26 -10.50
N PRO A 65 -12.35 7.54 -10.62
CA PRO A 65 -13.08 8.04 -11.78
C PRO A 65 -12.32 7.75 -13.09
N GLY A 66 -12.91 6.91 -13.95
CA GLY A 66 -12.31 6.55 -15.24
C GLY A 66 -11.51 5.25 -15.26
N GLY A 67 -11.38 4.53 -14.14
CA GLY A 67 -10.67 3.25 -14.17
C GLY A 67 -10.54 2.48 -12.87
N VAL A 68 -9.75 1.42 -12.95
CA VAL A 68 -9.35 0.59 -11.83
C VAL A 68 -7.86 0.30 -11.95
N MET A 69 -7.12 0.53 -10.88
CA MET A 69 -5.73 0.11 -10.75
C MET A 69 -5.71 -1.23 -10.02
N ARG A 70 -5.02 -2.23 -10.57
CA ARG A 70 -4.78 -3.50 -9.87
C ARG A 70 -3.31 -3.61 -9.53
N GLU A 71 -3.03 -4.07 -8.33
CA GLU A 71 -1.66 -4.27 -7.86
C GLU A 71 -1.61 -5.49 -6.95
N ARG A 72 -0.49 -6.21 -7.02
CA ARG A 72 -0.10 -7.21 -6.04
C ARG A 72 1.12 -6.72 -5.29
N SER A 73 0.95 -6.41 -4.00
CA SER A 73 1.97 -5.80 -3.15
C SER A 73 2.54 -6.78 -2.13
N HIS A 74 3.84 -6.68 -1.85
CA HIS A 74 4.54 -7.42 -0.81
C HIS A 74 4.76 -6.55 0.44
N PHE A 75 4.63 -7.19 1.59
CA PHE A 75 4.81 -6.60 2.90
C PHE A 75 5.75 -7.45 3.74
N GLU A 76 6.53 -6.79 4.60
CA GLU A 76 7.38 -7.42 5.60
C GLU A 76 7.06 -6.91 6.98
N ARG A 77 7.17 -7.79 7.98
CA ARG A 77 7.02 -7.43 9.39
C ARG A 77 8.38 -7.17 10.00
N ARG A 78 8.69 -5.89 10.26
CA ARG A 78 9.96 -5.44 10.85
C ARG A 78 9.68 -4.79 12.20
N ALA A 79 10.37 -5.26 13.25
CA ALA A 79 10.19 -4.79 14.62
C ALA A 79 8.70 -4.72 15.05
N GLY A 80 7.91 -5.73 14.68
CA GLY A 80 6.49 -5.83 15.01
C GLY A 80 5.54 -4.96 14.16
N ARG A 81 6.04 -4.28 13.12
CA ARG A 81 5.24 -3.43 12.22
C ARG A 81 5.31 -3.92 10.78
N TRP A 82 4.20 -3.85 10.05
CA TRP A 82 4.17 -4.15 8.62
C TRP A 82 4.62 -2.95 7.80
N VAL A 83 5.58 -3.15 6.91
CA VAL A 83 6.04 -2.17 5.92
C VAL A 83 5.79 -2.70 4.51
N TYR A 84 5.42 -1.80 3.60
CA TYR A 84 5.34 -2.07 2.17
C TYR A 84 6.76 -2.17 1.60
N VAL A 85 7.07 -3.23 0.86
CA VAL A 85 8.37 -3.41 0.21
C VAL A 85 8.25 -2.97 -1.24
N ASP A 86 7.50 -3.73 -2.02
CA ASP A 86 7.26 -3.46 -3.43
C ASP A 86 5.88 -3.95 -3.86
N GLY A 87 5.59 -3.77 -5.14
CA GLY A 87 4.39 -4.30 -5.76
C GLY A 87 4.47 -4.20 -7.27
N VAL A 88 3.65 -5.01 -7.92
CA VAL A 88 3.55 -5.05 -9.39
C VAL A 88 2.14 -4.64 -9.79
N ILE A 89 2.05 -3.57 -10.58
CA ILE A 89 0.79 -3.13 -11.20
C ILE A 89 0.43 -4.11 -12.31
N ARG A 90 -0.84 -4.50 -12.38
CA ARG A 90 -1.41 -5.45 -13.34
C ARG A 90 -2.50 -4.82 -14.19
#